data_AF-A0A410WUY8-F1
#
_entry.id   AF-A0A410WUY8-F1
#
_cell.length_a   1.000
_cell.length_b   1.000
_cell.length_c   1.000
_cell.angle_alpha   90.00
_cell.angle_beta   90.00
_cell.angle_gamma   90.00
#
_symmetry.space_group_name_H-M   'P 1'
#
loop_
_entity.id
_entity.type
_entity.pdbx_description
1 polymer ?
#
loop_
_entity_poly.entity_id
_entity_poly.type
_entity_poly.pdbx_seq_one_letter_code
_entity_poly.pdbx_strand_id
1 'polypeptide(L)'
;MTGIDSIQPEVDEQAQDYISIEDEKNIRLALKYFNYTMLFIADEPENQQTQNFTLKQYVDFVKKKAAISNDDILDEKQISVFGHDAVQLTYKNHLDWNSRIDTLIVFKSDSQFYTIRNSSYTETYKSSLENFQQLMETMKFNEKQ
;
A
#
# COMPACT_ATOMS: atom_id res chain seq x y z
N MET A 1 -28.34 0.86 6.84
CA MET A 1 -27.10 0.13 7.12
C MET A 1 -26.85 -0.82 5.96
N THR A 2 -26.15 -0.37 4.93
CA THR A 2 -25.70 -1.17 3.78
C THR A 2 -24.20 -1.37 3.95
N GLY A 3 -23.85 -2.16 4.97
CA GLY A 3 -22.46 -2.41 5.34
C GLY A 3 -21.97 -3.66 4.64
N ILE A 4 -20.85 -3.56 3.93
CA ILE A 4 -19.84 -4.59 3.61
C ILE A 4 -20.32 -5.83 2.82
N ASP A 5 -21.56 -6.28 2.97
CA ASP A 5 -22.15 -7.51 2.42
C ASP A 5 -22.45 -7.45 0.92
N SER A 6 -22.29 -6.29 0.28
CA SER A 6 -22.49 -6.11 -1.17
C SER A 6 -21.19 -6.15 -1.98
N ILE A 7 -20.05 -6.43 -1.36
CA ILE A 7 -18.75 -6.51 -2.05
C ILE A 7 -18.60 -7.91 -2.65
N GLN A 8 -18.85 -8.04 -3.95
CA GLN A 8 -18.50 -9.25 -4.68
C GLN A 8 -17.02 -9.20 -5.09
N PRO A 9 -16.22 -10.25 -4.76
CA PRO A 9 -14.86 -10.36 -5.27
C PRO A 9 -14.91 -10.71 -6.77
N GLU A 10 -14.57 -9.76 -7.63
CA GLU A 10 -14.16 -10.09 -9.00
C GLU A 10 -12.76 -10.71 -8.94
N VAL A 11 -12.65 -11.95 -9.42
CA VAL A 11 -11.36 -12.63 -9.56
C VAL A 11 -10.73 -12.10 -10.85
N ASP A 12 -9.96 -11.02 -10.73
CA ASP A 12 -9.09 -10.54 -11.81
C ASP A 12 -7.83 -11.39 -11.84
N GLU A 13 -7.72 -12.31 -12.80
CA GLU A 13 -6.55 -13.18 -12.96
C GLU A 13 -5.25 -12.36 -13.17
N GLN A 14 -5.32 -11.12 -13.66
CA GLN A 14 -4.16 -10.22 -13.81
C GLN A 14 -3.67 -9.63 -12.48
N ALA A 15 -4.51 -9.62 -11.44
CA ALA A 15 -4.09 -9.23 -10.10
C ALA A 15 -3.08 -10.20 -9.49
N GLN A 16 -3.05 -11.46 -9.95
CA GLN A 16 -2.10 -12.47 -9.46
C GLN A 16 -0.66 -12.19 -9.91
N ASP A 17 -0.45 -11.67 -11.12
CA ASP A 17 0.90 -11.28 -11.58
C ASP A 17 1.49 -10.14 -10.73
N TYR A 18 0.64 -9.33 -10.08
CA TYR A 18 1.08 -8.21 -9.22
C TYR A 18 1.60 -8.63 -7.85
N ILE A 19 1.21 -9.83 -7.40
CA ILE A 19 1.80 -10.49 -6.22
C ILE A 19 3.28 -10.80 -6.48
N SER A 20 3.77 -10.73 -7.72
CA SER A 20 5.19 -11.03 -8.01
C SER A 20 6.17 -9.89 -7.72
N ILE A 21 5.70 -8.62 -7.64
CA ILE A 21 6.57 -7.45 -7.38
C ILE A 21 6.87 -7.30 -5.88
N GLU A 22 5.90 -7.61 -5.04
CA GLU A 22 6.11 -7.74 -3.59
C GLU A 22 6.37 -9.22 -3.30
N ASP A 23 7.41 -9.60 -2.54
CA ASP A 23 7.69 -11.02 -2.29
C ASP A 23 6.45 -11.73 -1.72
N GLU A 24 5.83 -12.66 -2.45
CA GLU A 24 4.63 -13.42 -2.06
C GLU A 24 4.75 -14.09 -0.67
N LYS A 25 5.98 -14.31 -0.19
CA LYS A 25 6.31 -14.86 1.13
C LYS A 25 6.28 -13.84 2.28
N ASN A 26 6.35 -12.54 1.97
CA ASN A 26 6.37 -11.42 2.91
C ASN A 26 5.05 -10.62 2.88
N ILE A 27 4.23 -10.81 1.84
CA ILE A 27 2.86 -10.30 1.82
C ILE A 27 1.97 -11.31 2.53
N ARG A 28 1.38 -10.95 3.66
CA ARG A 28 -0.08 -11.02 3.91
C ARG A 28 -0.34 -10.96 5.42
N LEU A 29 -0.37 -9.74 5.96
CA LEU A 29 -1.25 -9.48 7.10
C LEU A 29 -2.71 -9.44 6.63
N ALA A 30 -2.98 -8.88 5.44
CA ALA A 30 -4.28 -8.97 4.77
C ALA A 30 -4.16 -8.68 3.26
N LEU A 31 -5.00 -9.33 2.45
CA LEU A 31 -5.29 -8.96 1.07
C LEU A 31 -6.81 -8.82 0.92
N LYS A 32 -7.28 -7.65 0.48
CA LYS A 32 -8.71 -7.42 0.20
C LYS A 32 -8.86 -6.79 -1.18
N TYR A 33 -9.63 -7.45 -2.04
CA TYR A 33 -10.06 -6.91 -3.33
C TYR A 33 -11.48 -6.36 -3.19
N PHE A 34 -11.69 -5.10 -3.55
CA PHE A 34 -13.02 -4.50 -3.59
C PHE A 34 -13.03 -3.38 -4.64
N ASN A 35 -14.08 -3.25 -5.46
CA ASN A 35 -14.23 -2.12 -6.40
C ASN A 35 -12.96 -1.80 -7.22
N TYR A 36 -12.33 -2.79 -7.86
CA TYR A 36 -11.07 -2.64 -8.63
C TYR A 36 -9.87 -2.12 -7.83
N THR A 37 -9.95 -2.24 -6.50
CA THR A 37 -8.94 -1.81 -5.54
C THR A 37 -8.29 -3.03 -4.92
N MET A 38 -6.96 -3.09 -5.02
CA MET A 38 -6.17 -4.06 -4.28
C MET A 38 -5.60 -3.39 -3.02
N LEU A 39 -5.92 -3.95 -1.86
CA LEU A 39 -5.29 -3.57 -0.59
C LEU A 39 -4.24 -4.62 -0.20
N PHE A 40 -3.00 -4.18 -0.06
CA PHE A 40 -1.89 -5.00 0.47
C PHE A 40 -1.46 -4.45 1.82
N ILE A 41 -1.28 -5.34 2.81
CA ILE A 41 -0.63 -5.02 4.08
C ILE A 41 0.49 -6.03 4.29
N ALA A 42 1.73 -5.54 4.33
CA ALA A 42 2.92 -6.37 4.50
C ALA A 42 3.69 -5.94 5.75
N ASP A 43 4.12 -6.92 6.53
CA ASP A 43 5.25 -6.83 7.42
C ASP A 43 6.52 -7.06 6.60
N GLU A 44 7.39 -6.06 6.54
CA GLU A 44 8.65 -6.24 5.83
C GLU A 44 9.63 -6.96 6.77
N PRO A 45 10.22 -8.09 6.34
CA PRO A 45 11.04 -8.91 7.22
C PRO A 45 12.21 -8.10 7.76
N GLU A 46 12.56 -8.32 9.03
CA GLU A 46 13.75 -7.74 9.64
C GLU A 46 14.99 -8.11 8.82
N ASN A 47 15.40 -7.19 7.96
CA ASN A 47 16.67 -7.26 7.27
C ASN A 47 17.66 -6.38 8.04
N GLN A 48 18.86 -6.90 8.29
CA GLN A 48 19.94 -6.13 8.92
C GLN A 48 20.17 -4.76 8.26
N GLN A 49 19.90 -4.65 6.96
CA GLN A 49 20.02 -3.40 6.23
C GLN A 49 19.01 -2.34 6.66
N THR A 50 17.75 -2.71 6.93
CA THR A 50 16.65 -1.76 7.15
C THR A 50 16.34 -1.53 8.63
N GLN A 51 16.89 -2.34 9.54
CA GLN A 51 16.65 -2.29 10.98
C GLN A 51 16.85 -0.89 11.59
N ASN A 52 17.89 -0.18 11.16
CA ASN A 52 18.25 1.15 11.68
C ASN A 52 17.81 2.30 10.78
N PHE A 53 16.95 2.05 9.80
CA PHE A 53 16.46 3.12 8.95
C PHE A 53 15.52 4.04 9.72
N THR A 54 15.65 5.34 9.42
CA THR A 54 14.59 6.32 9.64
C THR A 54 13.47 6.10 8.63
N LEU A 55 12.28 6.65 8.92
CA LEU A 55 11.15 6.57 7.98
C LEU A 55 11.51 7.11 6.59
N LYS A 56 12.23 8.23 6.52
CA LYS A 56 12.69 8.80 5.24
C LYS A 56 13.62 7.85 4.48
N GLN A 57 14.63 7.28 5.14
CA GLN A 57 15.55 6.33 4.51
C GLN A 57 14.83 5.09 4.00
N TYR A 58 13.84 4.61 4.74
CA TYR A 58 13.04 3.47 4.33
C TYR A 58 12.13 3.79 3.14
N VAL A 59 11.51 4.97 3.12
CA VAL A 59 10.74 5.47 1.97
C VAL A 59 11.63 5.56 0.71
N ASP A 60 12.84 6.10 0.82
CA ASP A 60 13.79 6.17 -0.29
C ASP A 60 14.20 4.77 -0.77
N PHE A 61 14.39 3.83 0.15
CA PHE A 61 14.65 2.42 -0.16
C PHE A 61 13.47 1.76 -0.90
N VAL A 62 12.24 1.99 -0.45
CA VAL A 62 11.02 1.48 -1.08
C VAL A 62 10.85 2.03 -2.49
N LYS A 63 11.03 3.34 -2.69
CA LYS A 63 11.01 3.97 -4.02
C LYS A 63 12.02 3.31 -4.96
N LYS A 64 13.24 3.08 -4.49
CA LYS A 64 14.29 2.40 -5.27
C LYS A 64 13.95 0.94 -5.58
N LYS A 65 13.44 0.19 -4.59
CA LYS A 65 13.02 -1.23 -4.74
C LYS A 65 11.92 -1.37 -5.79
N ALA A 66 10.93 -0.47 -5.76
CA ALA A 66 9.80 -0.45 -6.68
C ALA A 66 10.07 0.33 -7.99
N ALA A 67 11.32 0.77 -8.22
CA ALA A 67 11.73 1.57 -9.37
C ALA A 67 10.90 2.86 -9.59
N ILE A 68 10.32 3.43 -8.53
CA ILE A 68 9.50 4.65 -8.59
C ILE A 68 10.43 5.86 -8.79
N SER A 69 10.32 6.52 -9.95
CA SER A 69 11.05 7.75 -10.24
C SER A 69 10.31 8.98 -9.72
N ASN A 70 11.00 10.11 -9.61
CA ASN A 70 10.36 11.37 -9.19
C ASN A 70 9.29 11.84 -10.20
N ASP A 71 9.42 11.49 -11.47
CA ASP A 71 8.44 11.84 -12.52
C ASP A 71 7.16 11.01 -12.41
N ASP A 72 7.21 9.87 -11.73
CA ASP A 72 6.04 9.04 -11.44
C ASP A 72 5.22 9.58 -10.27
N ILE A 73 5.84 10.34 -9.36
CA ILE A 73 5.22 10.81 -8.11
C ILE A 73 4.23 11.94 -8.41
N LEU A 74 2.97 11.69 -8.05
CA LEU A 74 1.87 12.64 -8.17
C LEU A 74 1.67 13.44 -6.88
N ASP A 75 1.86 12.82 -5.72
CA ASP A 75 1.75 13.43 -4.40
C ASP A 75 2.66 12.69 -3.41
N GLU A 76 3.30 13.43 -2.51
CA GLU A 76 4.06 12.89 -1.39
C GLU A 76 3.85 13.77 -0.17
N LYS A 77 3.37 13.16 0.91
CA LYS A 77 3.06 13.89 2.14
C LYS A 77 3.28 13.05 3.39
N GLN A 78 3.63 13.75 4.47
CA GLN A 78 3.63 13.17 5.81
C GLN A 78 2.22 13.13 6.37
N ILE A 79 1.84 11.99 6.94
CA ILE A 79 0.54 11.77 7.59
C ILE A 79 0.75 11.02 8.90
N SER A 80 -0.31 10.90 9.70
CA SER A 80 -0.34 9.96 10.82
C SER A 80 -1.32 8.84 10.51
N VAL A 81 -0.89 7.59 10.71
CA VAL A 81 -1.69 6.38 10.49
C VAL A 81 -1.55 5.49 11.72
N PHE A 82 -2.68 5.09 12.30
CA PHE A 82 -2.74 4.28 13.52
C PHE A 82 -1.94 4.85 14.71
N GLY A 83 -1.76 6.16 14.77
CA GLY A 83 -0.97 6.82 15.81
C GLY A 83 0.55 6.86 15.54
N HIS A 84 1.00 6.35 14.40
CA HIS A 84 2.40 6.39 13.97
C HIS A 84 2.64 7.46 12.89
N ASP A 85 3.87 7.98 12.85
CA ASP A 85 4.33 8.81 11.74
C ASP A 85 4.43 7.96 10.47
N ALA A 86 3.92 8.52 9.37
CA ALA A 86 3.84 7.83 8.10
C ALA A 86 4.10 8.78 6.92
N VAL A 87 4.48 8.19 5.79
CA VAL A 87 4.54 8.88 4.50
C VAL A 87 3.54 8.22 3.56
N GLN A 88 2.71 9.04 2.91
CA GLN A 88 1.87 8.62 1.81
C GLN A 88 2.49 9.09 0.50
N LEU A 89 2.71 8.13 -0.40
CA LEU A 89 3.12 8.34 -1.79
C LEU A 89 1.95 8.01 -2.70
N THR A 90 1.66 8.90 -3.63
CA THR A 90 0.76 8.62 -4.75
C THR A 90 1.58 8.69 -6.03
N TYR A 91 1.58 7.64 -6.84
CA TYR A 91 2.42 7.59 -8.04
C TYR A 91 1.76 6.80 -9.17
N LYS A 92 2.18 7.09 -10.40
CA LYS A 92 1.83 6.28 -11.57
C LYS A 92 2.68 5.03 -11.58
N ASN A 93 2.06 3.87 -11.66
CA ASN A 93 2.81 2.62 -11.78
C ASN A 93 3.12 2.34 -13.26
N HIS A 94 4.32 2.70 -13.72
CA HIS A 94 4.74 2.49 -15.11
C HIS A 94 5.14 1.04 -15.42
N LEU A 95 5.32 0.20 -14.39
CA LEU A 95 5.51 -1.25 -14.57
C LEU A 95 4.19 -1.94 -14.88
N ASP A 96 3.07 -1.25 -14.66
CA ASP A 96 1.75 -1.74 -15.01
C ASP A 96 1.32 -1.27 -16.40
N TRP A 97 1.18 -2.22 -17.32
CA TRP A 97 0.65 -1.97 -18.67
C TRP A 97 -0.77 -1.37 -18.65
N ASN A 98 -1.51 -1.58 -17.56
CA ASN A 98 -2.87 -1.06 -17.39
C ASN A 98 -2.93 0.39 -16.85
N SER A 99 -1.78 1.07 -16.69
CA SER A 99 -1.73 2.48 -16.27
C SER A 99 -2.48 2.74 -14.95
N ARG A 100 -2.10 2.02 -13.90
CA ARG A 100 -2.66 2.20 -12.55
C ARG A 100 -1.99 3.35 -11.79
N ILE A 101 -2.75 3.91 -10.86
CA ILE A 101 -2.27 4.85 -9.85
C ILE A 101 -2.27 4.10 -8.52
N ASP A 102 -1.11 4.09 -7.89
CA ASP A 102 -0.91 3.48 -6.58
C ASP A 102 -0.85 4.57 -5.52
N THR A 103 -1.52 4.33 -4.39
CA THR A 103 -1.33 5.05 -3.13
C THR A 103 -0.67 4.12 -2.13
N LEU A 104 0.57 4.41 -1.76
CA LEU A 104 1.39 3.65 -0.84
C LEU A 104 1.58 4.44 0.46
N ILE A 105 1.18 3.86 1.58
CA ILE A 105 1.46 4.36 2.92
C ILE A 105 2.61 3.54 3.49
N VAL A 106 3.62 4.22 4.02
CA VAL A 106 4.77 3.62 4.71
C VAL A 106 4.79 4.18 6.12
N PHE A 107 4.80 3.32 7.13
CA PHE A 107 4.88 3.75 8.54
C PHE A 107 5.82 2.86 9.34
N LYS A 108 6.37 3.42 10.42
CA LYS A 108 7.23 2.69 11.36
C LYS A 108 6.50 2.51 12.69
N SER A 109 6.36 1.27 13.11
CA SER A 109 5.98 0.91 14.48
C SER A 109 7.19 0.96 15.42
N ASP A 110 7.03 0.49 16.65
CA ASP A 110 8.15 0.35 17.58
C ASP A 110 9.11 -0.77 17.16
N SER A 111 8.62 -1.80 16.47
CA SER A 111 9.43 -2.97 16.09
C SER A 111 9.96 -2.92 14.65
N GLN A 112 9.13 -2.51 13.68
CA GLN A 112 9.44 -2.64 12.26
C GLN A 112 8.64 -1.69 11.35
N PHE A 113 8.97 -1.74 10.05
CA PHE A 113 8.27 -0.99 9.00
C PHE A 113 7.11 -1.79 8.42
N TYR A 114 6.06 -1.06 8.07
CA TYR A 114 4.87 -1.60 7.42
C TYR A 114 4.50 -0.76 6.21
N THR A 115 3.90 -1.41 5.23
CA THR A 115 3.36 -0.76 4.04
C THR A 115 1.89 -1.11 3.85
N ILE A 116 1.13 -0.13 3.35
CA ILE A 116 -0.26 -0.31 2.92
C ILE A 116 -0.40 0.25 1.53
N ARG A 117 -0.75 -0.58 0.56
CA ARG A 117 -0.90 -0.15 -0.84
C ARG A 117 -2.33 -0.28 -1.30
N ASN A 118 -2.87 0.80 -1.84
CA ASN A 118 -4.07 0.87 -2.65
C ASN A 118 -3.64 0.99 -4.12
N SER A 119 -4.08 0.09 -4.98
CA SER A 119 -3.82 0.16 -6.43
C SER A 119 -5.14 0.21 -7.19
N SER A 120 -5.25 1.14 -8.14
CA SER A 120 -6.49 1.36 -8.91
C SER A 120 -6.20 1.88 -10.31
N TYR A 121 -7.12 1.64 -11.25
CA TYR A 121 -7.03 2.20 -12.59
C TYR A 121 -7.13 3.72 -12.55
N THR A 122 -6.46 4.39 -13.51
CA THR A 122 -6.47 5.87 -13.61
C THR A 122 -7.90 6.44 -13.61
N GLU A 123 -8.86 5.76 -14.24
CA GLU A 123 -10.25 6.21 -14.34
C GLU A 123 -11.05 6.09 -13.03
N THR A 124 -10.72 5.11 -12.17
CA THR A 124 -11.43 4.86 -10.90
C THR A 124 -10.67 5.36 -9.67
N TYR A 125 -9.44 5.86 -9.85
CA TYR A 125 -8.52 6.26 -8.79
C TYR A 125 -9.15 7.16 -7.72
N LYS A 126 -9.89 8.21 -8.09
CA LYS A 126 -10.47 9.13 -7.10
C LYS A 126 -11.44 8.42 -6.16
N SER A 127 -12.37 7.64 -6.72
CA SER A 127 -13.32 6.86 -5.94
C SER A 127 -12.67 5.73 -5.14
N SER A 128 -11.61 5.11 -5.69
CA SER A 128 -10.79 4.12 -4.96
C SER A 128 -10.13 4.75 -3.74
N LEU A 129 -9.51 5.92 -3.91
CA LEU A 129 -8.83 6.63 -2.84
C LEU A 129 -9.79 7.06 -1.72
N GLU A 130 -10.98 7.54 -2.05
CA GLU A 130 -12.02 7.88 -1.07
C GLU A 130 -12.44 6.66 -0.26
N ASN A 131 -12.72 5.53 -0.93
CA ASN A 131 -13.06 4.27 -0.25
C ASN A 131 -11.90 3.77 0.63
N PHE A 132 -10.66 3.95 0.17
CA PHE A 132 -9.47 3.57 0.92
C PHE A 132 -9.30 4.42 2.17
N GLN A 133 -9.49 5.73 2.09
CA GLN A 133 -9.45 6.63 3.24
C GLN A 133 -10.52 6.26 4.28
N GLN A 134 -11.76 5.99 3.84
CA GLN A 134 -12.83 5.52 4.73
C GLN A 134 -12.47 4.19 5.39
N LEU A 135 -11.86 3.26 4.65
CA LEU A 135 -11.41 1.99 5.21
C LEU A 135 -10.34 2.22 6.28
N MET A 136 -9.35 3.07 6.01
CA MET A 136 -8.27 3.41 6.94
C MET A 136 -8.80 4.00 8.26
N GLU A 137 -9.87 4.80 8.23
CA GLU A 137 -10.51 5.36 9.43
C GLU A 137 -11.16 4.28 10.32
N THR A 138 -11.58 3.16 9.74
CA THR A 138 -12.22 2.05 10.48
C THR A 138 -11.24 0.98 10.94
N MET A 139 -10.03 0.96 10.37
CA MET A 139 -9.03 -0.04 10.67
C MET A 139 -8.37 0.19 12.03
N LYS A 140 -8.02 -0.91 12.69
CA LYS A 140 -7.20 -0.93 13.90
C LYS A 140 -5.95 -1.73 13.64
N PHE A 141 -4.81 -1.17 14.00
CA PHE A 141 -3.53 -1.84 13.94
C PHE A 141 -3.16 -2.37 15.31
N ASN A 142 -2.82 -3.66 15.38
CA ASN A 142 -2.29 -4.30 16.58
C ASN A 142 -1.02 -5.03 16.18
N GLU A 143 0.11 -4.54 16.67
CA GLU A 143 1.39 -5.21 16.49
C GLU A 143 1.40 -6.54 17.28
N LYS A 144 1.90 -7.62 16.66
CA LYS A 144 2.12 -8.87 17.39
C LYS A 144 3.30 -8.68 18.33
N GLN A 145 3.06 -8.87 19.62
CA GLN A 145 4.09 -8.93 20.66
C GLN A 145 4.88 -10.24 20.58
#